data_AF-A0AAD1VZZ6-F1
#
_entry.id   AF-A0AAD1VZZ6-F1
#
_cell.length_a   1.000
_cell.length_b   1.000
_cell.length_c   1.000
_cell.angle_alpha   90.00
_cell.angle_beta   90.00
_cell.angle_gamma   90.00
#
_symmetry.space_group_name_H-M   'P 1'
#
loop_
_entity.id
_entity.type
_entity.pdbx_description
1 polymer ?
#
loop_
_entity_poly.entity_id
_entity_poly.type
_entity_poly.pdbx_seq_one_letter_code
_entity_poly.pdbx_strand_id
1 'polypeptide(L)'
;MLSALRCGLQFLGNAAAGNPDSQNSIWKCAFPDLFLNCLKHGDEKVSGYGSMVLFTCLSDDTVAELKDPTQLDVALNVITSYRNHPDADWLHLIVTGHFLKCPELVKSMYVKQTDQERITMLEIIMAKFNEREPIAPEDAISLQRIGEFLSDCFQNQCQAVLKLTIPGNSSEQEALVVVRLLDVLCEMTSNNDFLPCLQSRPSLLETVIDILRLTHLAGKQAKNVFTPTHSTSLGSELTHAVVGFKVQLIRMISNLCYKSQENQDKVYQLEGIPLILDNCSIDDNNPFLNQWAVYAIRNLTENNKRNQELIASMERQGLADTSLLKGLGYDVEERDGKLVLKSTRKS
;
A
#
# COMPACT_ATOMS: atom_id res chain seq x y z
N MET A 1 -23.37 -24.31 27.85
CA MET A 1 -21.89 -24.41 27.77
C MET A 1 -21.28 -23.14 27.16
N LEU A 2 -21.74 -22.68 25.98
CA LEU A 2 -21.24 -21.45 25.34
C LEU A 2 -21.30 -20.18 26.21
N SER A 3 -22.40 -19.94 26.93
CA SER A 3 -22.51 -18.79 27.83
C SER A 3 -21.50 -18.82 28.97
N ALA A 4 -21.20 -20.00 29.51
CA ALA A 4 -20.21 -20.16 30.58
C ALA A 4 -18.79 -19.87 30.04
N LEU A 5 -18.47 -20.32 28.82
CA LEU A 5 -17.20 -20.03 28.17
C LEU A 5 -17.02 -18.52 27.96
N ARG A 6 -18.03 -17.84 27.41
CA ARG A 6 -18.00 -16.38 27.21
C ARG A 6 -17.78 -15.63 28.53
N CYS A 7 -18.55 -15.96 29.57
CA CYS A 7 -18.38 -15.37 30.90
C CYS A 7 -16.99 -15.66 31.49
N GLY A 8 -16.46 -16.87 31.29
CA GLY A 8 -15.13 -17.26 31.73
C GLY A 8 -14.03 -16.43 31.06
N LEU A 9 -14.07 -16.27 29.73
CA LEU A 9 -13.10 -15.45 29.00
C LEU A 9 -13.17 -13.98 29.42
N GLN A 10 -14.38 -13.43 29.55
CA GLN A 10 -14.57 -12.07 30.03
C GLN A 10 -14.01 -11.87 31.45
N PHE A 11 -14.26 -12.83 32.34
CA PHE A 11 -13.71 -12.81 33.69
C PHE A 11 -12.18 -12.85 33.68
N LEU A 12 -11.56 -13.73 32.86
CA LEU A 12 -10.11 -13.82 32.75
C LEU A 12 -9.47 -12.51 32.29
N GLY A 13 -10.04 -11.85 31.27
CA GLY A 13 -9.50 -10.59 30.78
C GLY A 13 -9.57 -9.49 31.84
N ASN A 14 -10.69 -9.40 32.55
CA ASN A 14 -10.84 -8.45 33.65
C ASN A 14 -9.93 -8.75 34.84
N ALA A 15 -9.69 -10.03 35.15
CA ALA A 15 -8.79 -10.44 36.23
C ALA A 15 -7.31 -10.18 35.89
N ALA A 16 -6.94 -10.27 34.61
CA ALA A 16 -5.60 -9.97 34.12
C ALA A 16 -5.32 -8.47 34.02
N ALA A 17 -6.35 -7.64 33.82
CA ALA A 17 -6.19 -6.22 33.54
C ALA A 17 -5.41 -5.50 34.66
N GLY A 18 -4.20 -5.02 34.31
CA GLY A 18 -3.31 -4.31 35.25
C GLY A 18 -2.67 -5.20 36.31
N ASN A 19 -2.70 -6.53 36.18
CA ASN A 19 -2.12 -7.46 37.14
C ASN A 19 -1.10 -8.41 36.47
N PRO A 20 0.21 -8.11 36.54
CA PRO A 20 1.27 -8.89 35.89
C PRO A 20 1.32 -10.36 36.30
N ASP A 21 1.05 -10.67 37.58
CA ASP A 21 1.05 -12.07 38.06
C ASP A 21 -0.08 -12.88 37.40
N SER A 22 -1.26 -12.26 37.26
CA SER A 22 -2.41 -12.87 36.61
C SER A 22 -2.17 -13.00 35.11
N GLN A 23 -1.62 -11.97 34.45
CA GLN A 23 -1.24 -12.01 33.03
C GLN A 23 -0.29 -13.18 32.74
N ASN A 24 0.79 -13.30 33.52
CA ASN A 24 1.77 -14.37 33.40
C ASN A 24 1.18 -15.75 33.69
N SER A 25 0.33 -15.86 34.72
CA SER A 25 -0.32 -17.13 35.06
C SER A 25 -1.29 -17.57 33.97
N ILE A 26 -2.07 -16.64 33.42
CA ILE A 26 -3.00 -16.91 32.33
C ILE A 26 -2.21 -17.30 31.08
N TRP A 27 -1.16 -16.57 30.70
CA TRP A 27 -0.33 -16.91 29.54
C TRP A 27 0.18 -18.35 29.62
N LYS A 28 0.79 -18.74 30.75
CA LYS A 28 1.31 -20.11 30.96
C LYS A 28 0.25 -21.21 30.85
N CYS A 29 -1.00 -20.92 31.22
CA CYS A 29 -2.08 -21.90 31.18
C CYS A 29 -2.87 -21.88 29.86
N ALA A 30 -2.92 -20.74 29.18
CA ALA A 30 -3.74 -20.52 27.99
C ALA A 30 -2.97 -20.71 26.69
N PHE A 31 -1.67 -20.39 26.69
CA PHE A 31 -0.87 -20.40 25.48
C PHE A 31 -0.36 -21.81 25.14
N PRO A 32 -0.42 -22.25 23.86
CA PRO A 32 -1.08 -21.60 22.71
C PRO A 32 -2.56 -22.01 22.55
N ASP A 33 -2.98 -23.14 23.14
CA ASP A 33 -4.20 -23.86 22.77
C ASP A 33 -5.49 -23.07 23.00
N LEU A 34 -5.63 -22.39 24.14
CA LEU A 34 -6.84 -21.62 24.44
C LEU A 34 -7.01 -20.49 23.42
N PHE A 35 -5.93 -19.78 23.11
CA PHE A 35 -5.96 -18.67 22.16
C PHE A 35 -6.26 -19.14 20.74
N LEU A 36 -5.65 -20.24 20.29
CA LEU A 36 -5.97 -20.83 18.98
C LEU A 36 -7.44 -21.25 18.89
N ASN A 37 -7.96 -21.88 19.94
CA ASN A 37 -9.36 -22.29 19.99
C ASN A 37 -10.31 -21.09 19.98
N CYS A 38 -9.98 -20.00 20.66
CA CYS A 38 -10.81 -18.79 20.67
C CYS A 38 -10.77 -18.05 19.32
N LEU A 39 -9.57 -17.84 18.74
CA LEU A 39 -9.39 -17.11 17.48
C LEU A 39 -10.08 -17.79 16.28
N LYS A 40 -10.11 -19.14 16.29
CA LYS A 40 -10.76 -19.96 15.27
C LYS A 40 -12.22 -20.27 15.57
N HIS A 41 -12.76 -19.79 16.70
CA HIS A 41 -14.12 -20.11 17.11
C HIS A 41 -15.13 -19.40 16.20
N GLY A 42 -16.16 -20.10 15.73
CA GLY A 42 -17.24 -19.52 14.91
C GLY A 42 -18.19 -18.59 15.67
N ASP A 43 -17.87 -18.21 16.91
CA ASP A 43 -18.70 -17.33 17.75
C ASP A 43 -17.95 -16.03 17.99
N GLU A 44 -18.48 -14.93 17.47
CA GLU A 44 -17.83 -13.61 17.53
C GLU A 44 -17.51 -13.17 18.96
N LYS A 45 -18.36 -13.51 19.94
CA LYS A 45 -18.12 -13.15 21.34
C LYS A 45 -16.98 -13.98 21.95
N VAL A 46 -16.88 -15.27 21.61
CA VAL A 46 -15.75 -16.10 22.07
C VAL A 46 -14.45 -15.61 21.46
N SER A 47 -14.43 -15.31 20.15
CA SER A 47 -13.24 -14.74 19.50
C SER A 47 -12.89 -13.38 20.11
N GLY A 48 -13.86 -12.47 20.23
CA GLY A 48 -13.65 -11.14 20.81
C GLY A 48 -13.16 -11.16 22.26
N TYR A 49 -13.76 -11.97 23.14
CA TYR A 49 -13.29 -12.09 24.53
C TYR A 49 -11.95 -12.84 24.62
N GLY A 50 -11.71 -13.84 23.78
CA GLY A 50 -10.41 -14.49 23.67
C GLY A 50 -9.30 -13.53 23.24
N SER A 51 -9.58 -12.66 22.27
CA SER A 51 -8.67 -11.60 21.83
C SER A 51 -8.44 -10.54 22.90
N MET A 52 -9.45 -10.18 23.68
CA MET A 52 -9.27 -9.30 24.85
C MET A 52 -8.30 -9.93 25.88
N VAL A 53 -8.47 -11.21 26.20
CA VAL A 53 -7.56 -11.93 27.12
C VAL A 53 -6.14 -11.96 26.52
N LEU A 54 -6.03 -12.30 25.23
CA LEU A 54 -4.75 -12.34 24.53
C LEU A 54 -4.05 -10.98 24.60
N PHE A 55 -4.72 -9.91 24.18
CA PHE A 55 -4.21 -8.54 24.27
C PHE A 55 -3.71 -8.20 25.67
N THR A 56 -4.53 -8.51 26.69
CA THR A 56 -4.20 -8.17 28.08
C THR A 56 -2.97 -8.91 28.59
N CYS A 57 -2.68 -10.10 28.06
CA CYS A 57 -1.51 -10.90 28.42
C CYS A 57 -0.27 -10.58 27.59
N LEU A 58 -0.36 -9.80 26.51
CA LEU A 58 0.80 -9.50 25.66
C LEU A 58 1.75 -8.50 26.34
N SER A 59 3.03 -8.88 26.36
CA SER A 59 4.19 -8.08 26.73
C SER A 59 5.33 -8.32 25.72
N ASP A 60 6.43 -7.58 25.84
CA ASP A 60 7.62 -7.79 25.00
C ASP A 60 8.14 -9.24 25.09
N ASP A 61 8.07 -9.86 26.27
CA ASP A 61 8.49 -11.24 26.51
C ASP A 61 7.59 -12.24 25.79
N THR A 62 6.26 -12.11 25.92
CA THR A 62 5.31 -13.02 25.26
C THR A 62 5.30 -12.82 23.75
N VAL A 63 5.51 -11.57 23.27
CA VAL A 63 5.70 -11.29 21.85
C VAL A 63 6.99 -11.94 21.35
N ALA A 64 8.03 -12.02 22.19
CA ALA A 64 9.23 -12.74 21.83
C ALA A 64 9.00 -14.25 21.65
N GLU A 65 8.12 -14.87 22.47
CA GLU A 65 7.70 -16.27 22.30
C GLU A 65 6.93 -16.48 20.97
N LEU A 66 6.08 -15.53 20.55
CA LEU A 66 5.34 -15.61 19.29
C LEU A 66 6.22 -15.62 18.03
N LYS A 67 7.48 -15.18 18.13
CA LYS A 67 8.44 -15.21 17.02
C LYS A 67 8.98 -16.61 16.76
N ASP A 68 8.87 -17.52 17.73
CA ASP A 68 9.29 -18.91 17.54
C ASP A 68 8.47 -19.52 16.38
N PRO A 69 9.11 -20.06 15.33
CA PRO A 69 8.40 -20.69 14.22
C PRO A 69 7.41 -21.79 14.64
N THR A 70 7.60 -22.41 15.81
CA THR A 70 6.70 -23.43 16.37
C THR A 70 5.47 -22.85 17.07
N GLN A 71 5.49 -21.55 17.41
CA GLN A 71 4.43 -20.85 18.15
C GLN A 71 3.75 -19.73 17.35
N LEU A 72 4.20 -19.49 16.12
CA LEU A 72 3.73 -18.44 15.23
C LEU A 72 2.23 -18.53 14.90
N ASP A 73 1.64 -19.72 15.02
CA ASP A 73 0.23 -19.99 14.68
C ASP A 73 -0.75 -19.06 15.38
N VAL A 74 -0.50 -18.68 16.64
CA VAL A 74 -1.38 -17.74 17.36
C VAL A 74 -1.36 -16.39 16.66
N ALA A 75 -0.18 -15.86 16.32
CA ALA A 75 -0.05 -14.58 15.63
C ALA A 75 -0.66 -14.62 14.22
N LEU A 76 -0.49 -15.72 13.48
CA LEU A 76 -1.13 -15.90 12.16
C LEU A 76 -2.66 -15.86 12.27
N ASN A 77 -3.22 -16.54 13.28
CA ASN A 77 -4.67 -16.59 13.47
C ASN A 77 -5.27 -15.27 13.98
N VAL A 78 -4.48 -14.36 14.57
CA VAL A 78 -4.94 -12.99 14.85
C VAL A 78 -5.32 -12.28 13.55
N ILE A 79 -4.49 -12.38 12.51
CA ILE A 79 -4.78 -11.75 11.20
C ILE A 79 -5.93 -12.46 10.50
N THR A 80 -5.95 -13.80 10.50
CA THR A 80 -7.08 -14.55 9.92
C THR A 80 -8.40 -14.23 10.63
N SER A 81 -8.38 -14.09 11.96
CA SER A 81 -9.57 -13.72 12.73
C SER A 81 -10.00 -12.28 12.45
N TYR A 82 -9.05 -11.34 12.34
CA TYR A 82 -9.34 -9.93 12.01
C TYR A 82 -10.02 -9.82 10.64
N ARG A 83 -9.54 -10.60 9.65
CA ARG A 83 -10.18 -10.66 8.33
C ARG A 83 -11.64 -11.11 8.39
N ASN A 84 -11.95 -12.08 9.26
CA ASN A 84 -13.32 -12.59 9.40
C ASN A 84 -14.21 -11.65 10.21
N HIS A 85 -13.61 -10.82 11.08
CA HIS A 85 -14.29 -9.91 12.00
C HIS A 85 -13.58 -8.54 12.01
N PRO A 86 -13.71 -7.72 10.96
CA PRO A 86 -12.94 -6.47 10.81
C PRO A 86 -13.30 -5.41 11.86
N ASP A 87 -14.50 -5.47 12.45
CA ASP A 87 -14.96 -4.56 13.51
C ASP A 87 -14.45 -4.97 14.92
N ALA A 88 -13.57 -5.98 15.02
CA ALA A 88 -13.08 -6.46 16.29
C ALA A 88 -11.88 -5.63 16.80
N ASP A 89 -12.18 -4.63 17.63
CA ASP A 89 -11.20 -3.70 18.21
C ASP A 89 -9.98 -4.38 18.83
N TRP A 90 -10.17 -5.47 19.58
CA TRP A 90 -9.06 -6.16 20.25
C TRP A 90 -8.04 -6.76 19.28
N LEU A 91 -8.49 -7.26 18.12
CA LEU A 91 -7.58 -7.81 17.12
C LEU A 91 -6.76 -6.69 16.45
N HIS A 92 -7.39 -5.54 16.19
CA HIS A 92 -6.68 -4.35 15.73
C HIS A 92 -5.61 -3.92 16.74
N LEU A 93 -5.99 -3.79 18.02
CA LEU A 93 -5.11 -3.37 19.12
C LEU A 93 -3.95 -4.34 19.38
N ILE A 94 -4.15 -5.65 19.20
CA ILE A 94 -3.06 -6.62 19.26
C ILE A 94 -2.01 -6.30 18.19
N VAL A 95 -2.45 -6.06 16.95
CA VAL A 95 -1.52 -5.82 15.84
C VAL A 95 -0.82 -4.47 16.02
N THR A 96 -1.58 -3.38 16.19
CA THR A 96 -1.03 -2.02 16.27
C THR A 96 -0.30 -1.74 17.58
N GLY A 97 -0.75 -2.32 18.69
CA GLY A 97 -0.19 -2.12 20.03
C GLY A 97 0.97 -3.05 20.38
N HIS A 98 1.09 -4.22 19.74
CA HIS A 98 2.13 -5.20 20.06
C HIS A 98 2.90 -5.70 18.84
N PHE A 99 2.22 -6.21 17.79
CA PHE A 99 2.93 -6.88 16.70
C PHE A 99 3.79 -5.92 15.88
N LEU A 100 3.29 -4.72 15.57
CA LEU A 100 4.04 -3.71 14.81
C LEU A 100 5.26 -3.17 15.56
N LYS A 101 5.33 -3.37 16.89
CA LYS A 101 6.53 -3.06 17.68
C LYS A 101 7.64 -4.08 17.49
N CYS A 102 7.35 -5.23 16.87
CA CYS A 102 8.30 -6.29 16.61
C CYS A 102 8.44 -6.61 15.10
N PRO A 103 9.39 -5.97 14.39
CA PRO A 103 9.56 -6.16 12.95
C PRO A 103 9.80 -7.62 12.54
N GLU A 104 10.54 -8.39 13.35
CA GLU A 104 10.83 -9.80 13.06
C GLU A 104 9.59 -10.70 13.12
N LEU A 105 8.63 -10.38 14.01
CA LEU A 105 7.34 -11.06 14.04
C LEU A 105 6.54 -10.76 12.77
N VAL A 106 6.45 -9.48 12.39
CA VAL A 106 5.75 -9.03 11.17
C VAL A 106 6.32 -9.72 9.92
N LYS A 107 7.65 -9.76 9.78
CA LYS A 107 8.34 -10.46 8.69
C LYS A 107 7.97 -11.95 8.65
N SER A 108 8.04 -12.61 9.80
CA SER A 108 7.76 -14.05 9.91
C SER A 108 6.31 -14.37 9.55
N MET A 109 5.36 -13.55 10.02
CA MET A 109 3.95 -13.68 9.68
C MET A 109 3.70 -13.44 8.19
N TYR A 110 4.24 -12.35 7.63
CA TYR A 110 4.05 -11.99 6.22
C TYR A 110 4.52 -13.10 5.27
N VAL A 111 5.68 -13.72 5.56
CA VAL A 111 6.23 -14.82 4.74
C VAL A 111 5.33 -16.06 4.79
N LYS A 112 4.73 -16.38 5.94
CA LYS A 112 3.93 -17.60 6.16
C LYS A 112 2.46 -17.46 5.75
N GLN A 113 1.97 -16.24 5.57
CA GLN A 113 0.58 -15.95 5.23
C GLN A 113 0.26 -16.12 3.74
N THR A 114 -1.02 -16.37 3.43
CA THR A 114 -1.51 -16.28 2.06
C THR A 114 -1.60 -14.83 1.62
N ASP A 115 -1.74 -14.59 0.31
CA ASP A 115 -1.87 -13.23 -0.23
C ASP A 115 -3.05 -12.46 0.38
N GLN A 116 -4.13 -13.17 0.73
CA GLN A 116 -5.29 -12.56 1.35
C GLN A 116 -5.04 -12.07 2.79
N GLU A 117 -4.28 -12.82 3.59
CA GLU A 117 -3.88 -12.34 4.91
C GLU A 117 -2.80 -11.26 4.81
N ARG A 118 -1.90 -11.31 3.82
CA ARG A 118 -0.94 -10.23 3.56
C ARG A 118 -1.65 -8.91 3.25
N ILE A 119 -2.70 -8.93 2.42
CA ILE A 119 -3.54 -7.75 2.15
C ILE A 119 -4.12 -7.21 3.47
N THR A 120 -4.69 -8.10 4.30
CA THR A 120 -5.27 -7.72 5.60
C THR A 120 -4.23 -7.07 6.50
N MET A 121 -3.02 -7.63 6.57
CA MET A 121 -1.92 -7.07 7.36
C MET A 121 -1.51 -5.68 6.85
N LEU A 122 -1.40 -5.50 5.53
CA LEU A 122 -1.07 -4.22 4.91
C LEU A 122 -2.15 -3.16 5.15
N GLU A 123 -3.42 -3.56 5.21
CA GLU A 123 -4.53 -2.66 5.54
C GLU A 123 -4.48 -2.19 7.00
N ILE A 124 -4.10 -3.08 7.94
CA ILE A 124 -3.89 -2.69 9.35
C ILE A 124 -2.67 -1.76 9.47
N ILE A 125 -1.57 -2.04 8.77
CA ILE A 125 -0.38 -1.18 8.75
C ILE A 125 -0.74 0.19 8.15
N MET A 126 -1.49 0.22 7.05
CA MET A 126 -2.00 1.45 6.46
C MET A 126 -2.86 2.25 7.46
N ALA A 127 -3.76 1.59 8.18
CA ALA A 127 -4.56 2.23 9.20
C ALA A 127 -3.68 2.88 10.28
N LYS A 128 -2.59 2.21 10.70
CA LYS A 128 -1.63 2.76 11.66
C LYS A 128 -0.98 4.05 11.20
N PHE A 129 -0.61 4.16 9.92
CA PHE A 129 -0.04 5.41 9.38
C PHE A 129 -1.07 6.53 9.18
N ASN A 130 -2.34 6.19 9.04
CA ASN A 130 -3.44 7.16 8.93
C ASN A 130 -4.01 7.61 10.28
N GLU A 131 -3.58 7.01 11.39
CA GLU A 131 -3.93 7.46 12.73
C GLU A 131 -3.46 8.91 12.95
N ARG A 132 -4.28 9.70 13.64
CA ARG A 132 -3.95 11.09 13.97
C ARG A 132 -3.01 11.20 15.17
N GLU A 133 -2.82 10.10 15.89
CA GLU A 133 -1.99 10.07 17.09
C GLU A 133 -0.51 10.11 16.72
N PRO A 134 0.30 10.91 17.42
CA PRO A 134 1.73 10.91 17.22
C PRO A 134 2.31 9.51 17.48
N ILE A 135 3.18 9.06 16.59
CA ILE A 135 3.89 7.78 16.75
C ILE A 135 5.00 7.98 17.80
N ALA A 136 5.04 7.11 18.80
CA ALA A 136 6.08 7.13 19.82
C ALA A 136 7.47 6.85 19.19
N PRO A 137 8.57 7.45 19.69
CA PRO A 137 9.91 7.27 19.09
C PRO A 137 10.35 5.80 18.97
N GLU A 138 10.05 4.98 19.97
CA GLU A 138 10.32 3.55 19.98
C GLU A 138 9.55 2.79 18.88
N ASP A 139 8.28 3.16 18.67
CA ASP A 139 7.42 2.57 17.65
C ASP A 139 7.86 3.02 16.25
N ALA A 140 8.35 4.25 16.12
CA ALA A 140 8.88 4.79 14.86
C ALA A 140 10.06 3.97 14.33
N ILE A 141 11.00 3.55 15.20
CA ILE A 141 12.13 2.69 14.80
C ILE A 141 11.63 1.34 14.26
N SER A 142 10.65 0.73 14.92
CA SER A 142 10.06 -0.53 14.47
C SER A 142 9.33 -0.37 13.14
N LEU A 143 8.54 0.71 12.99
CA LEU A 143 7.85 1.02 11.73
C LEU A 143 8.81 1.34 10.58
N GLN A 144 9.94 2.00 10.83
CA GLN A 144 10.98 2.21 9.81
C GLN A 144 11.52 0.87 9.30
N ARG A 145 11.86 -0.07 10.19
CA ARG A 145 12.33 -1.43 9.82
C ARG A 145 11.27 -2.24 9.08
N ILE A 146 10.00 -2.06 9.44
CA ILE A 146 8.88 -2.66 8.70
C ILE A 146 8.81 -2.04 7.30
N GLY A 147 8.92 -0.71 7.16
CA GLY A 147 8.94 -0.04 5.86
C GLY A 147 10.07 -0.51 4.94
N GLU A 148 11.27 -0.70 5.47
CA GLU A 148 12.41 -1.28 4.73
C GLU A 148 12.08 -2.68 4.22
N PHE A 149 11.51 -3.53 5.08
CA PHE A 149 11.06 -4.86 4.69
C PHE A 149 9.96 -4.83 3.62
N LEU A 150 8.94 -3.96 3.77
CA LEU A 150 7.88 -3.82 2.77
C LEU A 150 8.42 -3.29 1.45
N SER A 151 9.44 -2.42 1.48
CA SER A 151 10.18 -1.98 0.29
C SER A 151 10.88 -3.15 -0.39
N ASP A 152 11.51 -4.07 0.35
CA ASP A 152 12.11 -5.29 -0.21
C ASP A 152 11.03 -6.20 -0.82
N CYS A 153 9.90 -6.39 -0.14
CA CYS A 153 8.77 -7.17 -0.67
C CYS A 153 8.24 -6.57 -1.98
N PHE A 154 8.04 -5.25 -2.02
CA PHE A 154 7.57 -4.56 -3.23
C PHE A 154 8.55 -4.77 -4.39
N GLN A 155 9.85 -4.54 -4.18
CA GLN A 155 10.86 -4.73 -5.23
C GLN A 155 10.85 -6.15 -5.80
N ASN A 156 10.70 -7.16 -4.94
CA ASN A 156 10.70 -8.56 -5.35
C ASN A 156 9.41 -9.01 -6.05
N GLN A 157 8.28 -8.34 -5.82
CA GLN A 157 6.96 -8.82 -6.24
C GLN A 157 6.28 -7.92 -7.28
N CYS A 158 6.75 -6.68 -7.45
CA CYS A 158 6.04 -5.63 -8.20
C CYS A 158 5.66 -6.00 -9.64
N GLN A 159 6.41 -6.88 -10.30
CA GLN A 159 6.09 -7.35 -11.65
C GLN A 159 4.81 -8.21 -11.73
N ALA A 160 4.31 -8.73 -10.60
CA ALA A 160 3.07 -9.49 -10.55
C ALA A 160 1.88 -8.69 -11.11
N VAL A 161 1.89 -7.36 -10.95
CA VAL A 161 0.83 -6.47 -11.48
C VAL A 161 0.71 -6.55 -13.00
N LEU A 162 1.80 -6.86 -13.72
CA LEU A 162 1.80 -6.96 -15.18
C LEU A 162 1.08 -8.23 -15.67
N LYS A 163 0.92 -9.24 -14.81
CA LYS A 163 0.17 -10.46 -15.13
C LYS A 163 -1.32 -10.18 -15.38
N LEU A 164 -1.84 -9.08 -14.83
CA LEU A 164 -3.21 -8.59 -15.04
C LEU A 164 -3.47 -8.07 -16.47
N THR A 165 -2.43 -7.91 -17.29
CA THR A 165 -2.59 -7.57 -18.70
C THR A 165 -3.19 -8.70 -19.54
N ILE A 166 -3.15 -9.93 -19.01
CA ILE A 166 -3.65 -11.14 -19.68
C ILE A 166 -5.03 -11.49 -19.10
N PRO A 167 -6.10 -11.52 -19.92
CA PRO A 167 -7.43 -11.90 -19.44
C PRO A 167 -7.48 -13.33 -18.89
N GLY A 168 -8.15 -13.53 -17.75
CA GLY A 168 -8.40 -14.86 -17.17
C GLY A 168 -7.26 -15.44 -16.32
N ASN A 169 -6.25 -14.64 -15.97
CA ASN A 169 -5.14 -15.05 -15.11
C ASN A 169 -5.54 -15.02 -13.62
N SER A 170 -5.23 -16.09 -12.87
CA SER A 170 -5.58 -16.23 -11.44
C SER A 170 -4.64 -15.49 -10.47
N SER A 171 -3.86 -14.52 -10.94
CA SER A 171 -2.84 -13.79 -10.15
C SER A 171 -3.35 -12.47 -9.55
N GLU A 172 -4.67 -12.35 -9.39
CA GLU A 172 -5.33 -11.13 -8.90
C GLU A 172 -4.91 -10.78 -7.47
N GLN A 173 -4.81 -11.78 -6.59
CA GLN A 173 -4.41 -11.56 -5.19
C GLN A 173 -2.95 -11.13 -5.06
N GLU A 174 -2.05 -11.75 -5.83
CA GLU A 174 -0.62 -11.38 -5.87
C GLU A 174 -0.44 -9.92 -6.33
N ALA A 175 -1.19 -9.51 -7.36
CA ALA A 175 -1.17 -8.13 -7.83
C ALA A 175 -1.78 -7.15 -6.80
N LEU A 176 -2.83 -7.54 -6.08
CA LEU A 176 -3.42 -6.72 -5.02
C LEU A 176 -2.49 -6.54 -3.83
N VAL A 177 -1.70 -7.56 -3.47
CA VAL A 177 -0.60 -7.42 -2.50
C VAL A 177 0.38 -6.34 -2.93
N VAL A 178 0.79 -6.33 -4.20
CA VAL A 178 1.68 -5.29 -4.76
C VAL A 178 1.07 -3.89 -4.67
N VAL A 179 -0.22 -3.74 -5.01
CA VAL A 179 -0.92 -2.45 -4.90
C VAL A 179 -0.91 -1.98 -3.44
N ARG A 180 -1.26 -2.84 -2.50
CA ARG A 180 -1.29 -2.51 -1.07
C ARG A 180 0.09 -2.19 -0.49
N LEU A 181 1.14 -2.89 -0.94
CA LEU A 181 2.52 -2.55 -0.59
C LEU A 181 2.86 -1.13 -1.05
N LEU A 182 2.53 -0.79 -2.29
CA LEU A 182 2.77 0.54 -2.84
C LEU A 182 1.97 1.60 -2.08
N ASP A 183 0.71 1.34 -1.75
CA ASP A 183 -0.13 2.25 -0.97
C ASP A 183 0.53 2.57 0.38
N VAL A 184 0.93 1.54 1.14
CA VAL A 184 1.58 1.72 2.45
C VAL A 184 2.88 2.52 2.30
N LEU A 185 3.73 2.18 1.33
CA LEU A 185 4.98 2.89 1.09
C LEU A 185 4.76 4.36 0.68
N CYS A 186 3.70 4.65 -0.07
CA CYS A 186 3.32 6.03 -0.41
C CYS A 186 2.90 6.82 0.84
N GLU A 187 2.20 6.17 1.78
CA GLU A 187 1.81 6.82 3.03
C GLU A 187 3.03 7.07 3.92
N MET A 188 3.92 6.08 4.06
CA MET A 188 5.18 6.23 4.78
C MET A 188 6.03 7.37 4.22
N THR A 189 6.21 7.43 2.90
CA THR A 189 7.01 8.49 2.26
C THR A 189 6.35 9.87 2.28
N SER A 190 5.06 9.95 2.62
CA SER A 190 4.37 11.23 2.83
C SER A 190 4.62 11.81 4.23
N ASN A 191 5.19 11.01 5.14
CA ASN A 191 5.56 11.42 6.49
C ASN A 191 7.07 11.68 6.59
N ASN A 192 7.45 12.85 7.10
CA ASN A 192 8.85 13.30 7.19
C ASN A 192 9.72 12.42 8.12
N ASP A 193 9.12 11.71 9.07
CA ASP A 193 9.87 10.85 10.01
C ASP A 193 10.28 9.51 9.36
N PHE A 194 9.56 9.08 8.33
CA PHE A 194 9.79 7.81 7.62
C PHE A 194 10.38 8.01 6.22
N LEU A 195 10.19 9.18 5.60
CA LEU A 195 10.75 9.48 4.28
C LEU A 195 12.27 9.20 4.19
N PRO A 196 13.13 9.60 5.15
CA PRO A 196 14.58 9.43 5.02
C PRO A 196 15.03 7.97 4.87
N CYS A 197 14.37 6.99 5.51
CA CYS A 197 14.77 5.58 5.42
C CYS A 197 14.43 4.96 4.05
N LEU A 198 13.40 5.47 3.37
CA LEU A 198 13.02 5.01 2.02
C LEU A 198 13.73 5.83 0.93
N GLN A 199 14.01 7.10 1.20
CA GLN A 199 14.71 8.00 0.28
C GLN A 199 16.17 7.59 0.06
N SER A 200 16.80 6.96 1.06
CA SER A 200 18.17 6.45 1.00
C SER A 200 18.32 5.10 0.30
N ARG A 201 17.28 4.64 -0.41
CA ARG A 201 17.24 3.33 -1.11
C ARG A 201 17.13 3.53 -2.63
N PRO A 202 18.25 3.68 -3.37
CA PRO A 202 18.22 3.91 -4.81
C PRO A 202 17.50 2.84 -5.62
N SER A 203 17.61 1.56 -5.20
CA SER A 203 16.96 0.43 -5.88
C SER A 203 15.43 0.51 -5.83
N LEU A 204 14.87 1.10 -4.76
CA LEU A 204 13.43 1.32 -4.67
C LEU A 204 12.96 2.33 -5.72
N LEU A 205 13.69 3.44 -5.89
CA LEU A 205 13.38 4.44 -6.91
C LEU A 205 13.48 3.86 -8.33
N GLU A 206 14.56 3.12 -8.62
CA GLU A 206 14.74 2.41 -9.89
C GLU A 206 13.55 1.48 -10.18
N THR A 207 13.17 0.65 -9.20
CA THR A 207 12.05 -0.29 -9.32
C THR A 207 10.74 0.43 -9.62
N VAL A 208 10.42 1.52 -8.91
CA VAL A 208 9.17 2.26 -9.12
C VAL A 208 9.11 2.87 -10.53
N ILE A 209 10.24 3.39 -11.03
CA ILE A 209 10.34 3.95 -12.39
C ILE A 209 10.19 2.85 -13.44
N ASP A 210 10.82 1.70 -13.23
CA ASP A 210 10.72 0.57 -14.15
C ASP A 210 9.30 0.02 -14.24
N ILE A 211 8.60 -0.11 -13.11
CA ILE A 211 7.20 -0.53 -13.10
C ILE A 211 6.29 0.52 -13.74
N LEU A 212 6.53 1.81 -13.52
CA LEU A 212 5.79 2.86 -14.25
C LEU A 212 6.00 2.73 -15.76
N ARG A 213 7.23 2.47 -16.20
CA ARG A 213 7.56 2.27 -17.62
C ARG A 213 6.85 1.05 -18.20
N LEU A 214 6.90 -0.09 -17.51
CA LEU A 214 6.31 -1.34 -17.98
C LEU A 214 4.78 -1.26 -18.03
N THR A 215 4.14 -0.70 -17.00
CA THR A 215 2.67 -0.52 -16.98
C THR A 215 2.20 0.46 -18.05
N HIS A 216 2.96 1.54 -18.27
CA HIS A 216 2.67 2.51 -19.34
C HIS A 216 2.81 1.90 -20.74
N LEU A 217 3.90 1.16 -20.98
CA LEU A 217 4.13 0.48 -22.25
C LEU A 217 3.04 -0.57 -22.52
N ALA A 218 2.69 -1.37 -21.51
CA ALA A 218 1.62 -2.35 -21.62
C ALA A 218 0.30 -1.68 -22.02
N GLY A 219 -0.07 -0.57 -21.38
CA GLY A 219 -1.29 0.19 -21.69
C GLY A 219 -1.32 0.77 -23.11
N LYS A 220 -0.15 1.08 -23.70
CA LYS A 220 -0.01 1.58 -25.08
C LYS A 220 -0.03 0.47 -26.14
N GLN A 221 0.49 -0.72 -25.83
CA GLN A 221 0.66 -1.81 -26.81
C GLN A 221 -0.65 -2.54 -27.12
N ALA A 222 -1.48 -2.78 -26.11
CA ALA A 222 -2.73 -3.50 -26.26
C ALA A 222 -3.75 -3.00 -25.24
N LYS A 223 -5.05 -3.17 -25.54
CA LYS A 223 -6.10 -2.85 -24.59
C LYS A 223 -6.05 -3.79 -23.38
N ASN A 224 -5.81 -3.25 -22.20
CA ASN A 224 -5.73 -3.97 -20.92
C ASN A 224 -6.08 -3.05 -19.73
N VAL A 225 -5.84 -3.53 -18.51
CA VAL A 225 -6.12 -2.80 -17.25
C VAL A 225 -5.35 -1.48 -17.09
N PHE A 226 -4.22 -1.30 -17.78
CA PHE A 226 -3.40 -0.07 -17.75
C PHE A 226 -3.66 0.87 -18.93
N THR A 227 -4.56 0.51 -19.83
CA THR A 227 -4.98 1.40 -20.93
C THR A 227 -5.80 2.54 -20.36
N PRO A 228 -5.49 3.81 -20.69
CA PRO A 228 -6.28 4.96 -20.25
C PRO A 228 -7.75 4.84 -20.64
N THR A 229 -8.66 5.19 -19.73
CA THR A 229 -10.11 5.18 -19.97
C THR A 229 -10.70 6.59 -19.84
N HIS A 230 -11.80 6.84 -20.57
CA HIS A 230 -12.53 8.12 -20.59
C HIS A 230 -14.03 7.93 -20.41
N SER A 231 -14.43 6.78 -19.85
CA SER A 231 -15.81 6.42 -19.61
C SER A 231 -15.91 5.84 -18.21
N THR A 232 -16.78 6.42 -17.39
CA THR A 232 -17.25 5.88 -16.10
C THR A 232 -18.11 4.62 -16.31
N SER A 233 -17.64 3.64 -17.08
CA SER A 233 -18.17 2.30 -16.92
C SER A 233 -17.60 1.78 -15.59
N LEU A 234 -18.46 1.64 -14.57
CA LEU A 234 -18.20 0.75 -13.44
C LEU A 234 -18.01 -0.68 -14.01
N GLY A 235 -16.82 -0.96 -14.53
CA GLY A 235 -16.37 -2.30 -14.83
C GLY A 235 -16.11 -3.06 -13.53
N SER A 236 -16.11 -4.39 -13.60
CA SER A 236 -15.98 -5.34 -12.49
C SER A 236 -15.00 -4.93 -11.37
N GLU A 237 -15.20 -5.46 -10.15
CA GLU A 237 -14.33 -5.22 -8.96
C GLU A 237 -12.82 -5.31 -9.25
N LEU A 238 -12.44 -6.17 -10.19
CA LEU A 238 -11.09 -6.31 -10.76
C LEU A 238 -10.48 -5.01 -11.30
N THR A 239 -11.27 -4.21 -12.00
CA THR A 239 -10.85 -2.90 -12.52
C THR A 239 -10.54 -1.95 -11.36
N HIS A 240 -11.27 -2.04 -10.25
CA HIS A 240 -11.12 -1.13 -9.11
C HIS A 240 -9.85 -1.40 -8.29
N ALA A 241 -9.31 -2.63 -8.31
CA ALA A 241 -8.14 -3.01 -7.52
C ALA A 241 -6.83 -2.35 -7.99
N VAL A 242 -6.71 -2.03 -9.29
CA VAL A 242 -5.52 -1.41 -9.90
C VAL A 242 -5.77 0.06 -10.27
N VAL A 243 -7.01 0.54 -10.07
CA VAL A 243 -7.34 1.97 -10.22
C VAL A 243 -6.43 2.78 -9.30
N GLY A 244 -5.81 3.81 -9.87
CA GLY A 244 -4.86 4.67 -9.18
C GLY A 244 -3.45 4.10 -9.05
N PHE A 245 -3.15 2.90 -9.56
CA PHE A 245 -1.80 2.31 -9.41
C PHE A 245 -0.71 3.19 -10.02
N LYS A 246 -0.90 3.72 -11.25
CA LYS A 246 0.09 4.62 -11.87
C LYS A 246 0.22 5.93 -11.08
N VAL A 247 -0.89 6.41 -10.52
CA VAL A 247 -0.90 7.61 -9.66
C VAL A 247 -0.01 7.38 -8.44
N GLN A 248 -0.14 6.23 -7.77
CA GLN A 248 0.70 5.90 -6.62
C GLN A 248 2.18 5.73 -7.00
N LEU A 249 2.49 5.17 -8.17
CA LEU A 249 3.88 5.10 -8.67
C LEU A 249 4.48 6.51 -8.85
N ILE A 250 3.73 7.44 -9.47
CA ILE A 250 4.18 8.82 -9.64
C ILE A 250 4.27 9.56 -8.29
N ARG A 251 3.32 9.33 -7.37
CA ARG A 251 3.40 9.83 -5.98
C ARG A 251 4.67 9.36 -5.30
N MET A 252 4.99 8.07 -5.38
CA MET A 252 6.18 7.50 -4.78
C MET A 252 7.46 8.11 -5.36
N ILE A 253 7.57 8.25 -6.69
CA ILE A 253 8.70 8.93 -7.33
C ILE A 253 8.81 10.38 -6.82
N SER A 254 7.69 11.09 -6.77
CA SER A 254 7.64 12.48 -6.30
C SER A 254 8.13 12.63 -4.86
N ASN A 255 7.65 11.77 -3.96
CA ASN A 255 8.02 11.80 -2.56
C ASN A 255 9.52 11.47 -2.38
N LEU A 256 10.01 10.42 -3.04
CA LEU A 256 11.43 10.04 -2.99
C LEU A 256 12.37 11.13 -3.55
N CYS A 257 11.90 11.97 -4.48
CA CYS A 257 12.68 13.08 -5.03
C CYS A 257 12.61 14.37 -4.21
N TYR A 258 11.70 14.46 -3.23
CA TYR A 258 11.52 15.67 -2.44
C TYR A 258 12.81 16.05 -1.70
N LYS A 259 13.43 17.17 -2.09
CA LYS A 259 14.70 17.68 -1.54
C LYS A 259 15.88 16.70 -1.57
N SER A 260 15.84 15.66 -2.40
CA SER A 260 16.97 14.74 -2.60
C SER A 260 17.55 14.91 -4.00
N GLN A 261 18.66 15.67 -4.08
CA GLN A 261 19.41 15.88 -5.31
C GLN A 261 19.84 14.56 -5.94
N GLU A 262 20.27 13.59 -5.12
CA GLU A 262 20.68 12.25 -5.58
C GLU A 262 19.54 11.55 -6.32
N ASN A 263 18.34 11.52 -5.74
CA ASN A 263 17.18 10.88 -6.36
C ASN A 263 16.70 11.66 -7.58
N GLN A 264 16.69 12.99 -7.54
CA GLN A 264 16.36 13.82 -8.71
C GLN A 264 17.30 13.53 -9.90
N ASP A 265 18.60 13.42 -9.65
CA ASP A 265 19.60 13.12 -10.67
C ASP A 265 19.47 11.67 -11.17
N LYS A 266 19.07 10.75 -10.28
CA LYS A 266 18.78 9.37 -10.67
C LYS A 266 17.57 9.29 -11.60
N VAL A 267 16.49 10.00 -11.32
CA VAL A 267 15.31 10.07 -12.22
C VAL A 267 15.70 10.62 -13.58
N TYR A 268 16.56 11.64 -13.63
CA TYR A 268 17.10 12.15 -14.90
C TYR A 268 17.83 11.07 -15.68
N GLN A 269 18.76 10.35 -15.04
CA GLN A 269 19.57 9.30 -15.67
C GLN A 269 18.72 8.15 -16.23
N LEU A 270 17.61 7.84 -15.55
CA LEU A 270 16.69 6.79 -15.94
C LEU A 270 15.62 7.25 -16.94
N GLU A 271 15.75 8.45 -17.53
CA GLU A 271 14.74 9.03 -18.43
C GLU A 271 13.33 9.07 -17.80
N GLY A 272 13.25 9.26 -16.48
CA GLY A 272 11.99 9.26 -15.75
C GLY A 272 11.17 10.54 -15.95
N ILE A 273 11.81 11.68 -16.23
CA ILE A 273 11.10 12.96 -16.49
C ILE A 273 10.20 12.86 -17.74
N PRO A 274 10.70 12.46 -18.93
CA PRO A 274 9.83 12.24 -20.09
C PRO A 274 8.74 11.19 -19.82
N LEU A 275 9.07 10.11 -19.11
CA LEU A 275 8.10 9.06 -18.77
C LEU A 275 6.93 9.60 -17.93
N ILE A 276 7.21 10.43 -16.91
CA ILE A 276 6.17 11.06 -16.09
C ILE A 276 5.30 11.99 -16.92
N LEU A 277 5.92 12.82 -17.79
CA LEU A 277 5.19 13.75 -18.66
C LEU A 277 4.29 13.03 -19.67
N ASP A 278 4.72 11.86 -20.17
CA ASP A 278 3.94 11.04 -21.10
C ASP A 278 2.76 10.31 -20.41
N ASN A 279 2.68 10.35 -19.07
CA ASN A 279 1.51 9.89 -18.29
C ASN A 279 0.49 11.00 -18.01
N CYS A 280 0.65 12.22 -18.55
CA CYS A 280 -0.27 13.35 -18.31
C CYS A 280 -1.58 13.32 -19.14
N SER A 281 -1.98 12.16 -19.66
CA SER A 281 -3.25 12.01 -20.39
C SER A 281 -4.41 11.85 -19.40
N ILE A 282 -5.61 12.30 -19.79
CA ILE A 282 -6.82 12.06 -18.99
C ILE A 282 -7.01 10.54 -18.86
N ASP A 283 -7.16 10.04 -17.64
CA ASP A 283 -7.35 8.62 -17.38
C ASP A 283 -8.27 8.44 -16.17
N ASP A 284 -9.51 8.00 -16.41
CA ASP A 284 -10.49 7.77 -15.34
C ASP A 284 -10.09 6.61 -14.42
N ASN A 285 -9.24 5.68 -14.91
CA ASN A 285 -8.66 4.63 -14.06
C ASN A 285 -7.56 5.18 -13.15
N ASN A 286 -7.05 6.39 -13.39
CA ASN A 286 -6.00 7.01 -12.61
C ASN A 286 -6.39 8.46 -12.24
N PRO A 287 -7.36 8.64 -11.34
CA PRO A 287 -7.79 9.97 -10.92
C PRO A 287 -6.61 10.78 -10.37
N PHE A 288 -6.56 12.06 -10.74
CA PHE A 288 -5.51 13.00 -10.35
C PHE A 288 -4.09 12.71 -10.88
N LEU A 289 -3.94 11.83 -11.88
CA LEU A 289 -2.63 11.50 -12.47
C LEU A 289 -1.87 12.76 -12.92
N ASN A 290 -2.55 13.71 -13.56
CA ASN A 290 -1.96 14.97 -14.01
C ASN A 290 -1.45 15.84 -12.84
N GLN A 291 -2.21 15.93 -11.76
CA GLN A 291 -1.83 16.70 -10.57
C GLN A 291 -0.59 16.10 -9.91
N TRP A 292 -0.54 14.77 -9.79
CA TRP A 292 0.63 14.07 -9.27
C TRP A 292 1.84 14.18 -10.19
N ALA A 293 1.65 14.13 -11.51
CA ALA A 293 2.72 14.35 -12.47
C ALA A 293 3.29 15.79 -12.34
N VAL A 294 2.44 16.81 -12.27
CA VAL A 294 2.88 18.20 -12.02
C VAL A 294 3.65 18.32 -10.71
N TYR A 295 3.15 17.69 -9.64
CA TYR A 295 3.83 17.70 -8.34
C TYR A 295 5.19 16.98 -8.39
N ALA A 296 5.27 15.84 -9.08
CA ALA A 296 6.53 15.12 -9.32
C ALA A 296 7.53 15.99 -10.09
N ILE A 297 7.09 16.65 -11.16
CA ILE A 297 7.95 17.56 -11.93
C ILE A 297 8.43 18.74 -11.07
N ARG A 298 7.57 19.31 -10.22
CA ARG A 298 7.97 20.33 -9.24
C ARG A 298 9.08 19.83 -8.32
N ASN A 299 8.94 18.63 -7.74
CA ASN A 299 9.96 18.06 -6.86
C ASN A 299 11.26 17.72 -7.61
N LEU A 300 11.16 17.27 -8.87
CA LEU A 300 12.31 16.95 -9.71
C LEU A 300 13.10 18.17 -10.17
N THR A 301 12.45 19.33 -10.28
CA THR A 301 13.07 20.58 -10.75
C THR A 301 13.45 21.51 -9.62
N GLU A 302 13.00 21.27 -8.39
CA GLU A 302 13.35 22.07 -7.21
C GLU A 302 14.86 22.06 -6.98
N ASN A 303 15.48 23.23 -7.14
CA ASN A 303 16.94 23.44 -7.05
C ASN A 303 17.79 22.58 -8.00
N ASN A 304 17.20 21.96 -9.03
CA ASN A 304 17.90 21.12 -9.99
C ASN A 304 17.89 21.75 -11.39
N LYS A 305 18.94 22.51 -11.70
CA LYS A 305 19.06 23.25 -12.97
C LYS A 305 19.12 22.34 -14.19
N ARG A 306 19.76 21.18 -14.06
CA ARG A 306 19.86 20.19 -15.15
C ARG A 306 18.48 19.66 -15.55
N ASN A 307 17.65 19.34 -14.56
CA ASN A 307 16.28 18.88 -14.81
C ASN A 307 15.41 19.99 -15.41
N GLN A 308 15.60 21.24 -14.97
CA GLN A 308 14.92 22.41 -15.57
C GLN A 308 15.32 22.60 -17.04
N GLU A 309 16.62 22.48 -17.35
CA GLU A 309 17.16 22.62 -18.72
C GLU A 309 16.62 21.53 -19.65
N LEU A 310 16.51 20.29 -19.18
CA LEU A 310 15.90 19.19 -19.95
C LEU A 310 14.45 19.50 -20.37
N ILE A 311 13.65 20.02 -19.44
CA ILE A 311 12.26 20.38 -19.74
C ILE A 311 12.21 21.60 -20.65
N ALA A 312 13.08 22.59 -20.43
CA ALA A 312 13.17 23.79 -21.27
C ALA A 312 13.60 23.48 -22.71
N SER A 313 14.37 22.41 -22.92
CA SER A 313 14.77 21.95 -24.26
C SER A 313 13.72 21.10 -24.96
N MET A 314 12.59 20.78 -24.33
CA MET A 314 11.53 19.99 -24.96
C MET A 314 10.80 20.84 -26.02
N GLU A 315 10.75 20.30 -27.24
CA GLU A 315 10.08 20.94 -28.36
C GLU A 315 8.71 20.33 -28.63
N ARG A 316 7.81 21.15 -29.17
CA ARG A 316 6.47 20.71 -29.56
C ARG A 316 6.52 19.80 -30.78
N GLN A 317 6.03 18.56 -30.64
CA GLN A 317 6.03 17.54 -31.71
C GLN A 317 4.68 17.39 -32.44
N GLY A 318 3.74 18.33 -32.28
CA GLY A 318 2.44 18.32 -32.95
C GLY A 318 1.25 18.29 -31.99
N LEU A 319 0.11 17.80 -32.49
CA LEU A 319 -1.10 17.59 -31.69
C LEU A 319 -1.06 16.21 -31.00
N ALA A 320 -1.47 16.17 -29.74
CA ALA A 320 -1.75 14.91 -29.04
C ALA A 320 -2.96 14.19 -29.68
N ASP A 321 -3.22 12.96 -29.26
CA ASP A 321 -4.37 12.20 -29.74
C ASP A 321 -5.68 12.98 -29.50
N THR A 322 -6.41 13.24 -30.58
CA THR A 322 -7.68 13.99 -30.59
C THR A 322 -8.90 13.08 -30.58
N SER A 323 -8.71 11.76 -30.50
CA SER A 323 -9.79 10.76 -30.59
C SER A 323 -10.91 11.00 -29.56
N LEU A 324 -10.57 11.39 -28.33
CA LEU A 324 -11.54 11.75 -27.30
C LEU A 324 -12.40 12.94 -27.71
N LEU A 325 -11.76 14.04 -28.14
CA LEU A 325 -12.46 15.26 -28.55
C LEU A 325 -13.36 14.97 -29.76
N LYS A 326 -12.88 14.17 -30.71
CA LYS A 326 -13.67 13.71 -31.86
C LYS A 326 -14.90 12.92 -31.40
N GLY A 327 -14.75 12.03 -30.42
CA GLY A 327 -15.85 11.30 -29.79
C GLY A 327 -16.88 12.20 -29.12
N LEU A 328 -16.46 13.33 -28.54
CA LEU A 328 -17.34 14.33 -27.93
C LEU A 328 -18.03 15.25 -28.96
N GLY A 329 -17.63 15.18 -30.23
CA GLY A 329 -18.15 16.03 -31.31
C GLY A 329 -17.35 17.32 -31.50
N TYR A 330 -16.04 17.25 -31.27
CA TYR A 330 -15.11 18.34 -31.46
C TYR A 330 -13.89 17.91 -32.28
N ASP A 331 -13.37 18.82 -33.10
CA ASP A 331 -12.09 18.67 -33.78
C ASP A 331 -11.11 19.73 -33.28
N VAL A 332 -9.82 19.43 -33.33
CA VAL A 332 -8.77 20.36 -32.92
C VAL A 332 -7.98 20.79 -34.14
N GLU A 333 -8.06 22.07 -34.45
CA GLU A 333 -7.21 22.69 -35.47
C GLU A 333 -6.16 23.56 -34.79
N GLU A 334 -4.94 23.51 -35.29
CA GLU A 334 -3.93 24.50 -34.94
C GLU A 334 -4.01 25.68 -35.92
N ARG A 335 -4.10 26.90 -35.38
CA ARG A 335 -4.04 28.15 -36.15
C ARG A 335 -3.12 29.14 -35.44
N ASP A 336 -2.09 29.61 -36.14
CA ASP A 336 -1.14 30.61 -35.63
C ASP A 336 -0.54 30.26 -34.25
N GLY A 337 -0.18 29.00 -34.03
CA GLY A 337 0.35 28.50 -32.77
C GLY A 337 -0.67 28.38 -31.62
N LYS A 338 -1.95 28.64 -31.89
CA LYS A 338 -3.06 28.43 -30.95
C LYS A 338 -3.88 27.20 -31.33
N LEU A 339 -4.30 26.46 -30.30
CA LEU A 339 -5.24 25.34 -30.46
C LEU A 339 -6.67 25.88 -30.50
N VAL A 340 -7.40 25.57 -31.55
CA VAL A 340 -8.81 25.96 -31.75
C VAL A 340 -9.68 24.71 -31.75
N LEU A 341 -10.66 24.68 -30.87
CA LEU A 341 -11.67 23.63 -30.78
C LEU A 341 -12.84 23.98 -31.72
N LYS A 342 -13.11 23.14 -32.72
CA LYS A 342 -14.26 23.25 -33.63
C LYS A 342 -15.32 22.22 -33.26
N SER A 343 -16.59 22.63 -33.15
CA SER A 343 -17.68 21.64 -33.04
C SER A 343 -17.90 20.95 -34.38
N THR A 344 -17.97 19.62 -34.36
CA THR A 344 -18.31 18.79 -35.54
C THR A 344 -19.80 18.51 -35.63
N ARG A 345 -20.59 18.91 -34.62
CA ARG A 345 -22.06 18.88 -34.69
C ARG A 345 -22.52 20.03 -35.57
N LYS A 346 -23.12 19.72 -36.73
CA LYS A 346 -23.78 20.73 -37.57
C LYS A 346 -24.84 21.45 -36.72
N SER A 347 -24.74 22.77 -36.61
CA SER A 347 -25.81 23.63 -36.12
C SER A 347 -27.07 23.50 -36.99
#